data_AF-A0A453C4K0-F1
#
_entry.id   AF-A0A453C4K0-F1
#
_cell.length_a   1.000
_cell.length_b   1.000
_cell.length_c   1.000
_cell.angle_alpha   90.00
_cell.angle_beta   90.00
_cell.angle_gamma   90.00
#
_symmetry.space_group_name_H-M   'P 1'
#
loop_
_entity.id
_entity.type
_entity.pdbx_description
1 polymer ?
#
loop_
_entity_poly.entity_id
_entity_poly.type
_entity_poly.pdbx_seq_one_letter_code
_entity_poly.pdbx_strand_id
1 'polypeptide(L)'
;EFAGREDVDALLNEKIKGKNKMDYKGKSEQMIEYIKKLRACIKWLLEREDANLAEIGKLNGLIDAADKHHAEIVSQLECKIQESVAMKEELQKQYASLGESLKKVEAEQMV
;
A
#
# COMPACT_ATOMS: atom_id res chain seq x y z
N GLU A 1 -19.51 14.75 -20.97
CA GLU A 1 -19.18 14.16 -19.66
C GLU A 1 -17.80 14.67 -19.27
N PHE A 2 -17.52 14.84 -17.97
CA PHE A 2 -16.20 15.26 -17.50
C PHE A 2 -15.25 14.06 -17.55
N ALA A 3 -14.05 14.25 -18.07
CA ALA A 3 -13.02 13.23 -18.20
C ALA A 3 -11.75 13.58 -17.41
N GLY A 4 -11.53 14.87 -17.12
CA GLY A 4 -10.30 15.31 -16.47
C GLY A 4 -10.40 16.64 -15.77
N ARG A 5 -9.28 17.05 -15.16
CA ARG A 5 -9.13 18.36 -14.51
C ARG A 5 -9.36 19.48 -15.51
N GLU A 6 -8.92 19.28 -16.74
CA GLU A 6 -9.01 20.22 -17.85
C GLU A 6 -10.46 20.60 -18.15
N ASP A 7 -11.40 19.66 -18.06
CA ASP A 7 -12.83 19.92 -18.28
C ASP A 7 -13.44 20.74 -17.14
N VAL A 8 -12.99 20.50 -15.90
CA VAL A 8 -13.38 21.28 -14.73
C VAL A 8 -12.84 22.70 -14.85
N ASP A 9 -11.57 22.85 -15.20
CA ASP A 9 -10.94 24.16 -15.41
C ASP A 9 -11.60 24.92 -16.55
N ALA A 10 -11.95 24.25 -17.65
CA ALA A 10 -12.69 24.86 -18.76
C ALA A 10 -14.05 25.38 -18.30
N LEU A 11 -14.80 24.58 -17.54
CA LEU A 11 -16.09 25.01 -16.97
C LEU A 11 -15.91 26.23 -16.08
N LEU A 12 -14.97 26.21 -15.13
CA LEU A 12 -14.75 27.31 -14.20
C LEU A 12 -14.35 28.63 -14.89
N ASN A 13 -13.78 28.54 -16.09
CA ASN A 13 -13.40 29.69 -16.90
C ASN A 13 -14.50 30.16 -17.88
N GLU A 14 -15.67 29.49 -17.95
CA GLU A 14 -16.78 29.94 -18.78
C GLU A 14 -17.31 31.31 -18.31
N LYS A 15 -17.39 32.27 -19.23
CA LYS A 15 -17.95 33.61 -18.98
C LYS A 15 -19.33 33.73 -19.59
N ILE A 16 -20.30 34.25 -18.82
CA ILE A 16 -21.63 34.58 -19.33
C ILE A 16 -21.51 35.75 -20.34
N LYS A 17 -22.00 35.54 -21.56
CA LYS A 17 -21.94 36.53 -22.65
C LYS A 17 -23.36 37.03 -22.98
N GLY A 18 -23.66 38.31 -22.76
CA GLY A 18 -24.93 38.90 -23.19
C GLY A 18 -24.79 39.66 -24.51
N LYS A 19 -25.87 39.76 -25.31
CA LYS A 19 -25.87 40.63 -26.50
C LYS A 19 -25.66 42.10 -26.16
N ASN A 20 -26.17 42.54 -25.00
CA ASN A 20 -25.94 43.87 -24.43
C ASN A 20 -26.17 43.83 -22.90
N LYS A 21 -26.05 44.98 -22.21
CA LYS A 21 -26.27 45.06 -20.75
C LYS A 21 -27.69 44.64 -20.33
N MET A 22 -28.70 44.88 -21.17
CA MET A 22 -30.12 44.67 -20.88
C MET A 22 -30.65 43.28 -21.25
N ASP A 23 -29.81 42.40 -21.80
CA ASP A 23 -30.18 41.03 -22.18
C ASP A 23 -30.27 40.10 -20.95
N TYR A 24 -31.20 40.40 -20.05
CA TYR A 24 -31.41 39.65 -18.81
C TYR A 24 -31.91 38.23 -19.08
N LYS A 25 -32.75 38.04 -20.10
CA LYS A 25 -33.28 36.73 -20.46
C LYS A 25 -32.15 35.80 -20.95
N GLY A 26 -31.33 36.24 -21.90
CA GLY A 26 -30.21 35.44 -22.42
C GLY A 26 -29.14 35.15 -21.35
N LYS A 27 -28.86 36.11 -20.45
CA LYS A 27 -27.97 35.89 -19.31
C LYS A 27 -28.55 34.87 -18.32
N SER A 28 -29.86 34.93 -18.05
CA SER A 28 -30.54 33.98 -17.17
C SER A 28 -30.51 32.55 -17.73
N GLU A 29 -30.78 32.38 -19.03
CA GLU A 29 -30.69 31.08 -19.70
C GLU A 29 -29.26 30.51 -19.65
N GLN A 30 -28.23 31.34 -19.83
CA GLN A 30 -26.83 30.92 -19.68
C GLN A 30 -26.48 30.56 -18.23
N MET A 31 -26.99 31.28 -17.23
CA MET A 31 -26.80 30.90 -15.82
C MET A 31 -27.43 29.55 -15.52
N ILE A 32 -28.64 29.30 -16.01
CA ILE A 32 -29.32 28.01 -15.81
C ILE A 32 -28.48 26.87 -16.39
N GLU A 33 -27.94 27.05 -17.60
CA GLU A 33 -27.08 26.05 -18.24
C GLU A 33 -25.76 25.86 -17.50
N TYR A 34 -25.13 26.95 -17.07
CA TYR A 34 -23.91 26.88 -16.25
C TYR A 34 -24.14 26.14 -14.93
N ILE A 35 -25.26 26.40 -14.24
CA ILE A 35 -25.65 25.68 -13.02
C ILE A 35 -25.84 24.18 -13.29
N LYS A 36 -26.45 23.80 -14.41
CA LYS A 36 -26.57 22.36 -14.77
C LYS A 36 -25.21 21.72 -14.97
N LYS A 37 -24.30 22.37 -15.69
CA LYS A 37 -22.92 21.89 -15.87
C LYS A 37 -22.17 21.77 -14.54
N LEU A 38 -22.32 22.75 -13.63
CA LEU A 38 -21.74 22.70 -12.29
C LEU A 38 -22.27 21.50 -11.48
N ARG A 39 -23.59 21.25 -11.52
CA ARG A 39 -24.18 20.08 -10.84
C ARG A 39 -23.63 18.77 -11.40
N ALA A 40 -23.47 18.67 -12.71
CA ALA A 40 -22.86 17.50 -13.34
C ALA A 40 -21.39 17.34 -12.95
N CYS A 41 -20.62 18.44 -12.90
CA CYS A 41 -19.23 18.44 -12.44
C CYS A 41 -19.11 17.96 -10.99
N ILE A 42 -19.94 18.47 -10.08
CA ILE A 42 -19.97 18.05 -8.67
C ILE A 42 -20.28 16.56 -8.56
N LYS A 43 -21.29 16.07 -9.29
CA LYS A 43 -21.65 14.64 -9.27
C LYS A 43 -20.48 13.77 -9.74
N TRP A 44 -19.81 14.16 -10.82
CA TRP A 44 -18.64 13.46 -11.34
C TRP A 44 -17.46 13.47 -10.34
N LEU A 45 -17.21 14.61 -9.66
CA LEU A 45 -16.17 14.70 -8.64
C LEU A 45 -16.44 13.79 -7.45
N LEU A 46 -17.69 13.69 -7.00
CA LEU A 46 -18.10 12.79 -5.92
C LEU A 46 -17.91 11.32 -6.31
N GLU A 47 -18.36 10.91 -7.50
CA GLU A 47 -18.15 9.56 -8.01
C GLU A 47 -16.66 9.21 -8.12
N ARG A 48 -15.82 10.18 -8.50
CA ARG A 48 -14.37 10.01 -8.57
C ARG A 48 -13.72 9.94 -7.20
N GLU A 49 -14.20 10.69 -6.23
CA GLU A 49 -13.76 10.62 -4.84
C GLU A 49 -14.07 9.25 -4.23
N ASP A 50 -15.29 8.74 -4.43
CA ASP A 50 -15.70 7.39 -4.00
C ASP A 50 -14.80 6.31 -4.61
N ALA A 51 -14.50 6.40 -5.91
CA ALA A 51 -13.60 5.47 -6.59
C ALA A 51 -12.16 5.54 -6.02
N ASN A 52 -11.66 6.75 -5.73
CA ASN A 52 -10.35 6.92 -5.12
C ASN A 52 -10.29 6.33 -3.70
N LEU A 53 -11.32 6.56 -2.88
CA LEU A 53 -11.42 5.99 -1.53
C LEU A 53 -11.45 4.46 -1.58
N ALA A 54 -12.16 3.87 -2.54
CA ALA A 54 -12.17 2.43 -2.75
C ALA A 54 -10.78 1.88 -3.12
N GLU A 55 -10.05 2.54 -4.03
CA GLU A 55 -8.70 2.11 -4.38
C GLU A 55 -7.71 2.29 -3.21
N ILE A 56 -7.81 3.38 -2.44
CA ILE A 56 -7.02 3.56 -1.20
C ILE A 56 -7.28 2.42 -0.22
N GLY A 57 -8.56 2.06 0.01
CA GLY A 57 -8.94 0.96 0.88
C GLY A 57 -8.34 -0.38 0.42
N LYS A 58 -8.39 -0.66 -0.89
CA LYS A 58 -7.77 -1.84 -1.48
C LYS A 58 -6.26 -1.86 -1.32
N LEU A 59 -5.56 -0.75 -1.58
CA LEU A 59 -4.11 -0.65 -1.43
C LEU A 59 -3.68 -0.87 0.01
N ASN A 60 -4.40 -0.28 0.98
CA ASN A 60 -4.16 -0.51 2.40
C ASN A 60 -4.35 -1.99 2.77
N GLY A 61 -5.40 -2.65 2.26
CA GLY A 61 -5.60 -4.08 2.46
C GLY A 61 -4.46 -4.96 1.91
N LEU A 62 -3.88 -4.56 0.76
CA LEU A 62 -2.71 -5.25 0.19
C LEU A 62 -1.45 -5.05 1.05
N ILE A 63 -1.24 -3.84 1.58
CA ILE A 63 -0.12 -3.54 2.49
C ILE A 63 -0.26 -4.37 3.77
N ASP A 64 -1.44 -4.37 4.40
CA ASP A 64 -1.69 -5.15 5.62
C ASP A 64 -1.46 -6.65 5.42
N ALA A 65 -1.85 -7.18 4.26
CA ALA A 65 -1.61 -8.58 3.92
C ALA A 65 -0.12 -8.89 3.72
N ALA A 66 0.60 -8.00 3.03
CA ALA A 66 2.04 -8.13 2.83
C ALA A 66 2.81 -8.05 4.15
N ASP A 67 2.44 -7.14 5.04
CA ASP A 67 3.07 -6.97 6.35
C ASP A 67 2.87 -8.21 7.24
N LYS A 68 1.65 -8.78 7.25
CA LYS A 68 1.37 -10.03 7.97
C LYS A 68 2.19 -11.19 7.42
N HIS A 69 2.26 -11.32 6.10
CA HIS A 69 3.04 -12.37 5.46
C HIS A 69 4.55 -12.21 5.73
N HIS A 70 5.07 -10.98 5.70
CA HIS A 70 6.45 -10.71 6.08
C HIS A 70 6.73 -11.05 7.54
N ALA A 71 5.85 -10.65 8.47
CA ALA A 71 5.99 -10.98 9.88
C ALA A 71 5.98 -12.50 10.13
N GLU A 72 5.13 -13.24 9.42
CA GLU A 72 5.10 -14.70 9.47
C GLU A 72 6.43 -15.31 8.97
N ILE A 73 6.96 -14.86 7.84
CA ILE A 73 8.25 -15.32 7.32
C ILE A 73 9.38 -15.02 8.31
N VAL A 74 9.42 -13.80 8.87
CA VAL A 74 10.45 -13.40 9.85
C VAL A 74 10.41 -14.34 11.05
N SER A 75 9.22 -14.59 11.62
CA SER A 75 9.05 -15.51 12.74
C SER A 75 9.51 -16.94 12.41
N GLN A 76 9.17 -17.46 11.22
CA GLN A 76 9.63 -18.77 10.78
C GLN A 76 11.16 -18.84 10.63
N LEU A 77 11.79 -17.78 10.12
CA LEU A 77 13.25 -17.71 9.98
C LEU A 77 13.95 -17.61 11.33
N GLU A 78 13.42 -16.81 12.26
CA GLU A 78 13.93 -16.71 13.62
C GLU A 78 13.89 -18.06 14.33
N CYS A 79 12.79 -18.81 14.21
CA CYS A 79 12.67 -20.17 14.74
C CYS A 79 13.75 -21.10 14.16
N LYS A 80 13.91 -21.11 12.83
CA LYS A 80 14.94 -21.93 12.15
C LYS A 80 16.36 -21.56 12.57
N ILE A 81 16.63 -20.28 12.80
CA ILE A 81 17.93 -19.82 13.30
C ILE A 81 18.16 -20.37 14.72
N GLN A 82 17.17 -20.28 15.60
CA GLN A 82 17.27 -20.81 16.96
C GLN A 82 17.51 -22.32 16.99
N GLU A 83 16.75 -23.09 16.17
CA GLU A 83 16.95 -24.54 16.02
C GLU A 83 18.36 -24.87 15.50
N SER A 84 18.83 -24.14 14.50
CA SER A 84 20.17 -24.34 13.93
C SER A 84 21.29 -24.02 14.93
N VAL A 85 21.11 -22.97 15.73
CA VAL A 85 22.05 -22.59 16.80
C VAL A 85 22.08 -23.69 17.88
N ALA A 86 20.92 -24.16 18.34
CA ALA A 86 20.85 -25.24 19.33
C ALA A 86 21.51 -26.53 18.83
N MET A 87 21.26 -26.92 17.57
CA MET A 87 21.89 -28.08 16.94
C MET A 87 23.42 -27.93 16.87
N LYS A 88 23.91 -26.74 16.50
CA LYS A 88 25.34 -26.45 16.45
C LYS A 88 25.98 -26.58 17.83
N GLU A 89 25.37 -26.03 18.87
CA GLU A 89 25.89 -26.11 20.24
C GLU A 89 25.95 -27.56 20.72
N GLU A 90 24.93 -28.37 20.41
CA GLU A 90 24.92 -29.79 20.76
C GLU A 90 26.02 -30.56 20.02
N LEU A 91 26.20 -30.33 18.72
CA LEU A 91 27.29 -30.92 17.95
C LEU A 91 28.67 -30.53 18.50
N GLN A 92 28.85 -29.28 18.94
CA GLN A 92 30.09 -28.82 19.56
C GLN A 92 30.37 -29.55 20.89
N LYS A 93 29.35 -29.79 21.72
CA LYS A 93 29.47 -30.57 22.95
C LYS A 93 29.85 -32.02 22.66
N GLN A 94 29.18 -32.65 21.69
CA GLN A 94 29.47 -34.02 21.29
C GLN A 94 30.90 -34.16 20.75
N TYR A 95 31.35 -33.20 19.92
CA TYR A 95 32.72 -33.18 19.40
C TYR A 95 33.77 -33.04 20.51
N ALA A 96 33.52 -32.17 21.49
CA ALA A 96 34.41 -32.02 22.65
C ALA A 96 34.50 -33.31 23.47
N SER A 97 33.35 -33.94 23.79
CA SER A 97 33.28 -35.21 24.52
C SER A 97 33.98 -36.35 23.80
N LEU A 98 33.82 -36.45 22.48
CA LEU A 98 34.54 -37.42 21.65
C LEU A 98 36.05 -37.15 21.66
N GLY A 99 36.46 -35.88 21.57
CA GLY A 99 37.87 -35.49 21.64
C GLY A 99 38.53 -35.82 22.98
N GLU A 100 37.81 -35.66 24.09
CA GLU A 100 38.28 -36.08 25.43
C GLU A 100 38.36 -37.60 25.55
N SER A 101 37.33 -38.31 25.08
CA SER A 101 37.29 -39.79 25.12
C SER A 101 38.41 -40.40 24.30
N LEU A 102 38.70 -39.84 23.12
CA LEU A 102 39.80 -40.29 22.26
C LEU A 102 41.15 -40.14 22.96
N LYS A 103 41.44 -38.96 23.53
CA LYS A 103 42.68 -38.70 24.28
C LYS A 103 42.88 -39.68 25.43
N LYS A 104 41.79 -40.04 26.12
CA LYS A 104 41.84 -41.02 27.22
C LYS A 104 42.25 -42.40 26.70
N VAL A 105 41.63 -42.87 25.62
CA VAL A 105 41.98 -44.16 25.00
C VAL A 105 43.41 -44.17 24.47
N GLU A 106 43.85 -43.10 23.83
CA GLU A 106 45.23 -42.95 23.37
C GLU A 106 46.24 -43.00 24.53
N ALA A 107 45.94 -42.34 25.65
CA ALA A 107 46.79 -42.39 26.84
C ALA A 107 46.85 -43.79 27.47
N GLU A 108 45.72 -44.51 27.51
CA GLU A 108 45.65 -45.89 28.01
C GLU A 108 46.43 -46.88 27.13
N GLN A 109 46.56 -46.63 25.81
CA GLN A 109 47.38 -47.45 24.91
C GLN A 109 48.89 -47.22 25.05
N MET A 110 49.32 -46.10 25.63
CA MET A 110 50.74 -45.76 25.81
C MET A 110 51.31 -46.21 27.18
N VAL A 111 50.51 -46.91 27.99
CA VAL A 111 50.88 -47.49 29.31
C VAL A 111 51.03 -49.00 29.18
#